data_AF-A0A2N2WYQ4-F1
#
_entry.id   AF-A0A2N2WYQ4-F1
#
_cell.length_a   1.000
_cell.length_b   1.000
_cell.length_c   1.000
_cell.angle_alpha   90.00
_cell.angle_beta   90.00
_cell.angle_gamma   90.00
#
_symmetry.space_group_name_H-M   'P 1'
#
loop_
_entity.id
_entity.type
_entity.pdbx_description
1 polymer ?
#
loop_
_entity_poly.entity_id
_entity_poly.type
_entity_poly.pdbx_seq_one_letter_code
_entity_poly.pdbx_strand_id
1 'polypeptide(L)'
;MKNLKIIFYLLITAVIIASCQKETILLPENAELDNQKIEATDLKSYKSVLETIESGVDLKSYLSSLGDMKKMETAETAYILDDFVPTDLEFFYSADDFPCSNLPTEDFEEGNNGMSSPDFIDENTDTEMFSPGDILPGVSIHTMNNSGATSNNFYLTDPTGTASKVLFVNYYVDYMIIDFTTNNVTDVNMDVYSIWGESEITIEVFGSSGSLGTTVVYGTNAGTYWGVKSNEPITRITLYSASNQAEGIDNLSFGTCNDFDGDGVLNENDAHPYSNLSEKINIGGCYPNVKNKMVKNGSTMMDQIEDLIAQINAQYNGDNYTYLHKKFMSELAQITYTWRRAGLITTTERARISSCAWSASIPYYSET
;
A
#
# COMPACT_ATOMS: atom_id res chain seq x y z
N MET A 1 -6.91 17.00 -61.50
CA MET A 1 -6.80 16.27 -60.21
C MET A 1 -7.31 17.02 -58.98
N LYS A 2 -7.65 18.31 -59.03
CA LYS A 2 -8.30 19.00 -57.88
C LYS A 2 -9.80 18.68 -57.73
N ASN A 3 -10.50 18.44 -58.84
CA ASN A 3 -11.94 18.18 -58.81
C ASN A 3 -12.31 16.77 -58.33
N LEU A 4 -11.37 15.81 -58.34
CA LEU A 4 -11.61 14.44 -57.85
C LEU A 4 -11.64 14.38 -56.32
N LYS A 5 -10.84 15.23 -55.64
CA LYS A 5 -10.83 15.32 -54.17
C LYS A 5 -12.13 15.90 -53.62
N ILE A 6 -12.73 16.87 -54.31
CA ILE A 6 -13.99 17.49 -53.91
C ILE A 6 -15.16 16.49 -54.01
N ILE A 7 -15.17 15.63 -55.02
CA ILE A 7 -16.19 14.59 -55.17
C ILE A 7 -16.06 13.52 -54.07
N PHE A 8 -14.84 13.17 -53.66
CA PHE A 8 -14.61 12.20 -52.60
C PHE A 8 -15.06 12.72 -51.22
N TYR A 9 -14.82 14.00 -50.92
CA TYR A 9 -15.32 14.59 -49.68
C TYR A 9 -16.85 14.69 -49.63
N LEU A 10 -17.51 15.03 -50.75
CA LEU A 10 -18.97 15.06 -50.82
C LEU A 10 -19.61 13.68 -50.59
N LEU A 11 -18.98 12.61 -51.12
CA LEU A 11 -19.44 11.23 -50.93
C LEU A 11 -19.32 10.78 -49.46
N ILE A 12 -18.25 11.17 -48.75
CA ILE A 12 -18.08 10.82 -47.34
C ILE A 12 -19.08 11.57 -46.44
N THR A 13 -19.38 12.84 -46.71
CA THR A 13 -20.40 13.58 -45.94
C THR A 13 -21.82 13.06 -46.16
N ALA A 14 -22.14 12.50 -47.33
CA ALA A 14 -23.47 11.94 -47.60
C ALA A 14 -23.74 10.64 -46.82
N VAL A 15 -22.70 9.84 -46.55
CA VAL A 15 -22.83 8.58 -45.79
C VAL A 15 -23.09 8.84 -44.30
N ILE A 16 -22.56 9.94 -43.74
CA ILE A 16 -22.73 10.28 -42.31
C ILE A 16 -24.15 10.80 -42.03
N ILE A 17 -24.79 11.50 -42.97
CA ILE A 17 -26.15 12.03 -42.76
C ILE A 17 -27.23 10.93 -42.91
N ALA A 18 -26.97 9.87 -43.67
CA ALA A 18 -27.91 8.76 -43.84
C ALA A 18 -28.02 7.82 -42.61
N SER A 19 -27.11 7.91 -41.63
CA SER A 19 -27.06 6.99 -40.48
C SER A 19 -27.85 7.44 -39.24
N CYS A 20 -28.58 8.57 -39.30
CA CYS A 20 -29.31 9.13 -38.16
C CYS A 20 -30.85 9.12 -38.29
N GLN A 21 -31.43 8.27 -39.14
CA GLN A 21 -32.87 7.95 -39.06
C GLN A 21 -33.05 6.57 -38.44
N LYS A 22 -33.05 6.54 -37.09
CA LYS A 22 -33.60 5.41 -36.33
C LYS A 22 -34.94 5.84 -35.74
N GLU A 23 -35.89 4.92 -35.86
CA GLU A 23 -37.33 5.10 -35.81
C GLU A 23 -37.86 5.64 -34.47
N THR A 24 -38.69 6.68 -34.55
CA THR A 24 -39.64 7.00 -33.49
C THR A 24 -40.84 6.08 -33.64
N ILE A 25 -40.85 4.97 -32.89
CA ILE A 25 -42.03 4.11 -32.78
C ILE A 25 -43.05 4.84 -31.89
N LEU A 26 -44.16 5.25 -32.49
CA LEU A 26 -45.38 5.61 -31.79
C LEU A 26 -46.02 4.31 -31.29
N LEU A 27 -46.09 4.13 -29.96
CA LEU A 27 -46.93 3.10 -29.36
C LEU A 27 -48.30 3.69 -28.96
N PRO A 28 -49.38 2.94 -29.22
CA PRO A 28 -50.75 3.38 -28.95
C PRO A 28 -51.07 3.40 -27.45
N GLU A 29 -51.89 4.38 -27.11
CA GLU A 29 -52.56 4.58 -25.85
C GLU A 29 -53.53 3.41 -25.54
N ASN A 30 -53.46 2.91 -24.30
CA ASN A 30 -54.51 2.22 -23.55
C ASN A 30 -55.03 0.87 -24.08
N ALA A 31 -54.54 -0.23 -23.47
CA ALA A 31 -55.35 -1.42 -23.18
C ALA A 31 -54.80 -2.16 -21.96
N GLU A 32 -55.69 -2.37 -20.98
CA GLU A 32 -55.70 -3.51 -20.05
C GLU A 32 -54.56 -3.66 -19.02
N LEU A 33 -54.84 -3.09 -17.84
CA LEU A 33 -54.24 -3.44 -16.56
C LEU A 33 -54.78 -4.82 -16.14
N ASP A 34 -54.16 -5.88 -16.63
CA ASP A 34 -54.44 -7.25 -16.20
C ASP A 34 -53.51 -7.62 -15.03
N ASN A 35 -54.10 -8.15 -13.95
CA ASN A 35 -53.39 -8.55 -12.75
C ASN A 35 -52.55 -9.80 -13.02
N GLN A 36 -51.35 -9.65 -13.58
CA GLN A 36 -50.37 -10.73 -13.59
C GLN A 36 -49.79 -10.91 -12.18
N LYS A 37 -50.23 -12.00 -11.56
CA LYS A 37 -49.68 -12.58 -10.34
C LYS A 37 -48.20 -12.87 -10.59
N ILE A 38 -47.32 -12.10 -9.97
CA ILE A 38 -45.86 -12.30 -10.02
C ILE A 38 -45.57 -13.68 -9.41
N GLU A 39 -45.21 -14.65 -10.25
CA GLU A 39 -44.63 -15.91 -9.77
C GLU A 39 -43.22 -15.59 -9.26
N ALA A 40 -43.00 -15.82 -7.96
CA ALA A 40 -41.70 -15.61 -7.33
C ALA A 40 -40.66 -16.52 -8.00
N THR A 41 -39.71 -15.91 -8.70
CA THR A 41 -38.60 -16.62 -9.36
C THR A 41 -37.68 -17.21 -8.28
N ASP A 42 -37.46 -18.53 -8.30
CA ASP A 42 -36.59 -19.20 -7.33
C ASP A 42 -35.11 -18.96 -7.68
N LEU A 43 -34.47 -18.07 -6.93
CA LEU A 43 -33.06 -17.71 -7.14
C LEU A 43 -32.06 -18.81 -6.81
N LYS A 44 -32.49 -19.91 -6.17
CA LYS A 44 -31.62 -21.08 -5.97
C LYS A 44 -31.29 -21.80 -7.29
N SER A 45 -31.97 -21.44 -8.38
CA SER A 45 -31.71 -21.99 -9.70
C SER A 45 -30.48 -21.37 -10.39
N TYR A 46 -29.95 -20.24 -9.92
CA TYR A 46 -28.78 -19.57 -10.49
C TYR A 46 -27.51 -19.92 -9.71
N LYS A 47 -26.40 -20.18 -10.42
CA LYS A 47 -25.13 -20.59 -9.81
C LYS A 47 -24.30 -19.41 -9.33
N SER A 48 -24.57 -18.20 -9.84
CA SER A 48 -23.84 -17.00 -9.45
C SER A 48 -24.70 -15.73 -9.54
N VAL A 49 -24.24 -14.68 -8.85
CA VAL A 49 -24.84 -13.34 -8.92
C VAL A 49 -24.76 -12.77 -10.35
N LEU A 50 -23.69 -13.07 -11.07
CA LEU A 50 -23.51 -12.62 -12.46
C LEU A 50 -24.59 -13.20 -13.38
N GLU A 51 -24.88 -14.50 -13.25
CA GLU A 51 -25.91 -15.21 -14.01
C GLU A 51 -27.32 -14.65 -13.71
N THR A 52 -27.53 -14.18 -12.48
CA THR A 52 -28.79 -13.53 -12.06
C THR A 52 -28.96 -12.17 -12.74
N ILE A 53 -27.90 -11.37 -12.81
CA ILE A 53 -27.92 -10.06 -13.50
C ILE A 53 -28.16 -10.24 -15.00
N GLU A 54 -27.45 -11.18 -15.63
CA GLU A 54 -27.59 -11.47 -17.07
C GLU A 54 -28.99 -11.98 -17.42
N SER A 55 -29.65 -12.69 -16.51
CA SER A 55 -31.03 -13.15 -16.69
C SER A 55 -32.10 -12.05 -16.61
N GLY A 56 -31.69 -10.80 -16.36
CA GLY A 56 -32.60 -9.63 -16.32
C GLY A 56 -33.45 -9.54 -15.07
N VAL A 57 -33.06 -10.24 -13.99
CA VAL A 57 -33.74 -10.13 -12.69
C VAL A 57 -33.47 -8.75 -12.09
N ASP A 58 -34.54 -7.98 -11.83
CA ASP A 58 -34.45 -6.71 -11.13
C ASP A 58 -34.12 -6.96 -9.65
N LEU A 59 -32.82 -6.95 -9.34
CA LEU A 59 -32.28 -7.14 -8.00
C LEU A 59 -32.84 -6.13 -6.99
N LYS A 60 -33.22 -4.92 -7.43
CA LYS A 60 -33.74 -3.89 -6.53
C LYS A 60 -35.16 -4.22 -6.09
N SER A 61 -36.02 -4.64 -7.02
CA SER A 61 -37.36 -5.13 -6.69
C SER A 61 -37.29 -6.41 -5.86
N TYR A 62 -36.36 -7.31 -6.19
CA TYR A 62 -36.14 -8.54 -5.40
C TYR A 62 -35.71 -8.23 -3.95
N LEU A 63 -34.68 -7.40 -3.76
CA LEU A 63 -34.21 -6.99 -2.43
C LEU A 63 -35.28 -6.24 -1.63
N SER A 64 -36.11 -5.46 -2.31
CA SER A 64 -37.25 -4.76 -1.67
C SER A 64 -38.41 -5.71 -1.34
N SER A 65 -38.51 -6.85 -2.05
CA SER A 65 -39.52 -7.90 -1.79
C SER A 65 -39.15 -8.82 -0.62
N LEU A 66 -37.88 -8.84 -0.21
CA LEU A 66 -37.37 -9.54 0.98
C LEU A 66 -37.77 -8.86 2.29
N GLY A 67 -38.98 -8.29 2.35
CA GLY A 67 -39.46 -7.38 3.38
C GLY A 67 -39.06 -7.78 4.80
N ASP A 68 -38.66 -6.79 5.61
CA ASP A 68 -38.19 -6.86 7.00
C ASP A 68 -38.02 -8.29 7.51
N MET A 69 -36.97 -8.96 7.03
CA MET A 69 -36.53 -10.22 7.59
C MET A 69 -36.29 -10.00 9.07
N LYS A 70 -37.24 -10.49 9.86
CA LYS A 70 -37.21 -10.53 11.31
C LYS A 70 -35.83 -11.01 11.71
N LYS A 71 -35.05 -10.12 12.34
CA LYS A 71 -33.70 -10.36 12.84
C LYS A 71 -33.72 -11.67 13.65
N MET A 72 -33.42 -12.80 13.02
CA MET A 72 -33.25 -14.06 13.71
C MET A 72 -31.87 -13.95 14.36
N GLU A 73 -31.86 -13.61 15.65
CA GLU A 73 -30.77 -13.96 16.53
C GLU A 73 -30.69 -15.49 16.58
N THR A 74 -29.98 -16.07 15.62
CA THR A 74 -29.37 -17.38 15.80
C THR A 74 -27.90 -17.14 16.11
N ALA A 75 -27.62 -17.08 17.41
CA ALA A 75 -26.35 -17.55 17.94
C ALA A 75 -26.16 -19.02 17.51
N GLU A 76 -24.92 -19.42 17.21
CA GLU A 76 -24.50 -20.74 16.69
C GLU A 76 -24.66 -20.98 15.18
N THR A 77 -23.94 -20.23 14.36
CA THR A 77 -23.07 -20.76 13.27
C THR A 77 -22.38 -19.61 12.55
N ALA A 78 -21.35 -19.05 13.18
CA ALA A 78 -20.35 -18.19 12.54
C ALA A 78 -18.98 -18.53 13.12
N TYR A 79 -18.56 -19.78 12.88
CA TYR A 79 -17.17 -20.21 13.05
C TYR A 79 -16.72 -20.82 11.71
N ILE A 80 -16.57 -19.94 10.72
CA ILE A 80 -15.58 -20.07 9.64
C ILE A 80 -15.07 -18.63 9.39
N LEU A 81 -14.40 -18.06 10.39
CA LEU A 81 -13.21 -17.26 10.12
C LEU A 81 -12.12 -18.33 10.23
N ASP A 82 -11.87 -19.06 9.14
CA ASP A 82 -10.63 -18.90 8.40
C ASP A 82 -9.50 -18.63 9.39
N ASP A 83 -8.84 -19.71 9.81
CA ASP A 83 -7.54 -19.65 10.46
C ASP A 83 -6.59 -18.98 9.46
N PHE A 84 -6.69 -17.64 9.36
CA PHE A 84 -5.70 -16.82 8.70
C PHE A 84 -4.48 -16.92 9.60
N VAL A 85 -3.68 -17.97 9.38
CA VAL A 85 -2.29 -17.99 9.80
C VAL A 85 -1.72 -16.73 9.18
N PRO A 86 -1.38 -15.70 9.97
CA PRO A 86 -0.79 -14.50 9.42
C PRO A 86 0.42 -14.97 8.62
N THR A 87 0.39 -14.75 7.31
CA THR A 87 1.60 -14.98 6.52
C THR A 87 2.67 -14.09 7.11
N ASP A 88 3.88 -14.61 7.30
CA ASP A 88 5.04 -13.82 7.75
C ASP A 88 5.50 -12.77 6.73
N LEU A 89 4.66 -12.49 5.73
CA LEU A 89 4.81 -11.52 4.67
C LEU A 89 3.58 -10.62 4.58
N GLU A 90 3.84 -9.33 4.43
CA GLU A 90 2.88 -8.31 4.02
C GLU A 90 3.35 -7.71 2.68
N PHE A 91 2.47 -7.69 1.68
CA PHE A 91 2.79 -7.17 0.34
C PHE A 91 2.13 -5.82 0.10
N PHE A 92 2.84 -4.94 -0.61
CA PHE A 92 2.43 -3.58 -0.93
C PHE A 92 2.51 -3.35 -2.44
N TYR A 93 1.54 -2.62 -2.99
CA TYR A 93 1.42 -2.35 -4.42
C TYR A 93 1.35 -0.84 -4.74
N SER A 94 1.65 -0.01 -3.74
CA SER A 94 1.78 1.44 -3.84
C SER A 94 2.86 1.91 -2.88
N ALA A 95 3.68 2.86 -3.32
CA ALA A 95 4.69 3.49 -2.48
C ALA A 95 4.08 4.22 -1.27
N ASP A 96 2.89 4.81 -1.42
CA ASP A 96 2.19 5.52 -0.35
C ASP A 96 1.73 4.59 0.79
N ASP A 97 1.54 3.30 0.49
CA ASP A 97 1.10 2.30 1.47
C ASP A 97 2.28 1.60 2.15
N PHE A 98 3.50 1.71 1.61
CA PHE A 98 4.68 1.07 2.18
C PHE A 98 5.17 1.85 3.40
N PRO A 99 5.31 1.21 4.57
CA PRO A 99 5.50 1.92 5.85
C PRO A 99 6.88 2.58 6.02
N CYS A 100 7.77 2.45 5.03
CA CYS A 100 9.19 2.75 5.18
C CYS A 100 9.65 3.72 4.11
N SER A 101 10.09 4.91 4.52
CA SER A 101 10.37 6.03 3.62
C SER A 101 11.85 6.37 3.43
N ASN A 102 12.78 5.63 4.05
CA ASN A 102 14.22 5.97 4.07
C ASN A 102 15.15 4.73 4.02
N LEU A 103 14.78 3.70 3.27
CA LEU A 103 15.70 2.58 3.04
C LEU A 103 16.80 3.00 2.06
N PRO A 104 18.04 2.48 2.17
CA PRO A 104 19.03 2.56 1.10
C PRO A 104 18.44 2.04 -0.21
N THR A 105 18.69 2.74 -1.31
CA THR A 105 18.11 2.46 -2.63
C THR A 105 19.20 2.31 -3.67
N GLU A 106 19.21 1.17 -4.35
CA GLU A 106 19.96 0.91 -5.57
C GLU A 106 19.10 1.33 -6.77
N ASP A 107 19.46 2.45 -7.41
CA ASP A 107 18.76 3.02 -8.56
C ASP A 107 19.49 2.76 -9.89
N PHE A 108 20.65 2.08 -9.87
CA PHE A 108 21.46 1.74 -11.03
C PHE A 108 21.95 2.94 -11.87
N GLU A 109 21.84 4.16 -11.36
CA GLU A 109 22.06 5.36 -12.16
C GLU A 109 23.55 5.64 -12.47
N GLU A 110 24.46 5.07 -11.69
CA GLU A 110 25.90 5.11 -11.91
C GLU A 110 26.33 4.27 -13.13
N GLY A 111 25.49 3.31 -13.54
CA GLY A 111 25.80 2.37 -14.61
C GLY A 111 25.81 2.97 -16.02
N ASN A 112 26.62 2.39 -16.90
CA ASN A 112 26.70 2.76 -18.30
C ASN A 112 25.50 2.22 -19.09
N ASN A 113 24.64 3.13 -19.55
CA ASN A 113 23.46 2.81 -20.36
C ASN A 113 23.81 2.07 -21.68
N GLY A 114 23.06 1.03 -21.99
CA GLY A 114 23.21 0.23 -23.21
C GLY A 114 24.33 -0.80 -23.16
N MET A 115 24.87 -1.07 -21.98
CA MET A 115 25.91 -2.07 -21.76
C MET A 115 25.31 -3.38 -21.24
N SER A 116 26.06 -4.47 -21.38
CA SER A 116 25.71 -5.79 -20.84
C SER A 116 26.72 -6.21 -19.77
N SER A 117 26.26 -6.98 -18.80
CA SER A 117 27.08 -7.51 -17.71
C SER A 117 27.00 -9.04 -17.67
N PRO A 118 27.96 -9.74 -17.05
CA PRO A 118 27.88 -11.17 -16.76
C PRO A 118 26.66 -11.57 -15.92
N ASP A 119 26.58 -12.85 -15.53
CA ASP A 119 25.48 -13.40 -14.72
C ASP A 119 25.45 -12.97 -13.27
N PHE A 120 26.39 -12.14 -12.81
CA PHE A 120 26.51 -11.76 -11.41
C PHE A 120 27.01 -10.32 -11.28
N ILE A 121 26.34 -9.52 -10.46
CA ILE A 121 26.76 -8.18 -10.06
C ILE A 121 26.61 -7.98 -8.54
N ASP A 122 27.59 -7.33 -7.94
CA ASP A 122 27.65 -6.87 -6.55
C ASP A 122 28.46 -5.56 -6.45
N GLU A 123 28.75 -5.09 -5.22
CA GLU A 123 29.52 -3.85 -4.99
C GLU A 123 30.97 -3.90 -5.51
N ASN A 124 31.49 -5.08 -5.86
CA ASN A 124 32.84 -5.28 -6.36
C ASN A 124 32.88 -5.48 -7.89
N THR A 125 31.74 -5.38 -8.57
CA THR A 125 31.62 -5.52 -10.02
C THR A 125 32.54 -4.53 -10.73
N ASP A 126 33.39 -5.05 -11.63
CA ASP A 126 34.27 -4.26 -12.50
C ASP A 126 34.05 -4.70 -13.94
N THR A 127 33.06 -4.09 -14.58
CA THR A 127 32.60 -4.41 -15.94
C THR A 127 32.44 -3.13 -16.76
N GLU A 128 32.11 -3.27 -18.04
CA GLU A 128 31.76 -2.09 -18.83
C GLU A 128 30.41 -1.47 -18.40
N MET A 129 29.55 -2.22 -17.71
CA MET A 129 28.27 -1.73 -17.20
C MET A 129 28.42 -0.97 -15.88
N PHE A 130 29.19 -1.50 -14.94
CA PHE A 130 29.38 -0.95 -13.59
C PHE A 130 30.85 -0.99 -13.18
N SER A 131 31.30 0.05 -12.48
CA SER A 131 32.57 0.14 -11.78
C SER A 131 32.42 -0.31 -10.31
N PRO A 132 33.52 -0.68 -9.63
CA PRO A 132 33.45 -1.04 -8.22
C PRO A 132 32.89 0.10 -7.35
N GLY A 133 31.89 -0.23 -6.53
CA GLY A 133 31.16 0.71 -5.68
C GLY A 133 29.94 1.36 -6.34
N ASP A 134 29.66 1.10 -7.62
CA ASP A 134 28.44 1.59 -8.28
C ASP A 134 27.19 0.85 -7.78
N ILE A 135 27.32 -0.43 -7.43
CA ILE A 135 26.25 -1.20 -6.77
C ILE A 135 26.37 -1.07 -5.25
N LEU A 136 25.25 -0.83 -4.57
CA LEU A 136 25.20 -0.73 -3.11
C LEU A 136 25.68 -2.03 -2.43
N PRO A 137 26.49 -1.92 -1.36
CA PRO A 137 26.86 -3.08 -0.57
C PRO A 137 25.64 -3.67 0.14
N GLY A 138 25.63 -4.99 0.32
CA GLY A 138 24.54 -5.70 1.01
C GLY A 138 23.55 -6.38 0.08
N VAL A 139 23.66 -6.15 -1.23
CA VAL A 139 22.86 -6.81 -2.27
C VAL A 139 23.77 -7.37 -3.37
N SER A 140 23.39 -8.51 -3.91
CA SER A 140 23.97 -9.06 -5.13
C SER A 140 22.85 -9.56 -6.04
N ILE A 141 23.02 -9.40 -7.35
CA ILE A 141 22.00 -9.73 -8.33
C ILE A 141 22.62 -10.68 -9.35
N HIS A 142 21.95 -11.80 -9.60
CA HIS A 142 22.42 -12.81 -10.54
C HIS A 142 21.29 -13.49 -11.30
N THR A 143 21.61 -14.15 -12.40
CA THR A 143 20.62 -14.91 -13.18
C THR A 143 20.75 -16.41 -12.94
N MET A 144 19.63 -17.13 -13.05
CA MET A 144 19.62 -18.60 -13.05
C MET A 144 18.91 -19.14 -14.30
N ASN A 145 19.42 -20.25 -14.82
CA ASN A 145 18.98 -20.97 -16.03
C ASN A 145 19.43 -20.40 -17.39
N ASN A 146 20.53 -19.62 -17.43
CA ASN A 146 21.15 -19.09 -18.65
C ASN A 146 21.21 -20.12 -19.78
N SER A 147 20.31 -19.98 -20.74
CA SER A 147 20.10 -20.93 -21.85
C SER A 147 21.19 -20.90 -22.94
N GLY A 148 22.34 -20.24 -22.71
CA GLY A 148 23.53 -20.49 -23.55
C GLY A 148 24.63 -19.43 -23.63
N ALA A 149 24.54 -18.28 -22.98
CA ALA A 149 25.62 -17.28 -22.99
C ALA A 149 26.05 -16.92 -21.57
N THR A 150 27.36 -16.90 -21.32
CA THR A 150 27.92 -16.63 -19.98
C THR A 150 28.39 -15.19 -19.79
N SER A 151 28.24 -14.32 -20.80
CA SER A 151 28.88 -12.99 -20.79
C SER A 151 27.93 -11.80 -20.82
N ASN A 152 26.65 -11.99 -21.18
CA ASN A 152 25.70 -10.89 -21.42
C ASN A 152 24.33 -11.23 -20.83
N ASN A 153 24.29 -11.54 -19.53
CA ASN A 153 23.06 -12.01 -18.88
C ASN A 153 22.23 -10.87 -18.31
N PHE A 154 22.86 -9.75 -17.98
CA PHE A 154 22.16 -8.51 -17.70
C PHE A 154 22.33 -7.49 -18.81
N TYR A 155 21.34 -6.61 -18.93
CA TYR A 155 21.41 -5.40 -19.74
C TYR A 155 20.84 -4.24 -18.93
N LEU A 156 21.45 -3.07 -19.09
CA LEU A 156 21.05 -1.85 -18.40
C LEU A 156 20.60 -0.85 -19.46
N THR A 157 19.36 -0.40 -19.38
CA THR A 157 18.82 0.57 -20.37
C THR A 157 17.87 1.55 -19.74
N ASP A 158 17.69 2.71 -20.37
CA ASP A 158 16.52 3.56 -20.15
C ASP A 158 15.41 3.22 -21.17
N PRO A 159 14.42 2.36 -20.81
CA PRO A 159 13.40 1.92 -21.75
C PRO A 159 12.38 3.01 -22.10
N THR A 160 12.27 4.04 -21.27
CA THR A 160 11.22 5.07 -21.39
C THR A 160 11.73 6.40 -21.95
N GLY A 161 13.05 6.56 -22.03
CA GLY A 161 13.69 7.82 -22.41
C GLY A 161 13.58 8.89 -21.31
N THR A 162 13.33 8.48 -20.06
CA THR A 162 13.15 9.37 -18.90
C THR A 162 14.45 9.65 -18.15
N ALA A 163 15.55 9.06 -18.61
CA ALA A 163 16.86 8.97 -17.98
C ALA A 163 16.96 8.00 -16.78
N SER A 164 15.89 7.29 -16.40
CA SER A 164 15.94 6.21 -15.39
C SER A 164 16.47 4.93 -16.01
N LYS A 165 17.46 4.27 -15.40
CA LYS A 165 18.08 3.04 -15.91
C LYS A 165 17.51 1.82 -15.20
N VAL A 166 16.99 0.91 -16.01
CA VAL A 166 16.42 -0.36 -15.55
C VAL A 166 17.41 -1.48 -15.82
N LEU A 167 17.71 -2.26 -14.78
CA LEU A 167 18.47 -3.49 -14.88
C LEU A 167 17.51 -4.64 -15.22
N PHE A 168 17.77 -5.40 -16.28
CA PHE A 168 16.92 -6.55 -16.63
C PHE A 168 17.71 -7.74 -17.13
N VAL A 169 17.09 -8.92 -17.08
CA VAL A 169 17.66 -10.16 -17.62
C VAL A 169 17.62 -10.12 -19.14
N ASN A 170 18.75 -10.33 -19.79
CA ASN A 170 18.88 -10.20 -21.24
C ASN A 170 18.24 -11.39 -22.00
N TYR A 171 18.01 -12.51 -21.32
CA TYR A 171 17.44 -13.72 -21.91
C TYR A 171 16.05 -14.01 -21.34
N TYR A 172 15.22 -14.58 -22.20
CA TYR A 172 13.84 -14.90 -21.88
C TYR A 172 13.73 -16.17 -21.04
N VAL A 173 12.78 -16.19 -20.10
CA VAL A 173 12.46 -17.37 -19.26
C VAL A 173 13.63 -17.77 -18.35
N ASP A 174 14.46 -16.79 -17.99
CA ASP A 174 15.46 -16.93 -16.92
C ASP A 174 14.86 -16.40 -15.61
N TYR A 175 15.58 -16.61 -14.51
CA TYR A 175 15.23 -16.01 -13.23
C TYR A 175 16.19 -14.86 -12.97
N MET A 176 15.66 -13.70 -12.59
CA MET A 176 16.41 -12.72 -11.82
C MET A 176 16.41 -13.13 -10.34
N ILE A 177 17.59 -13.16 -9.73
CA ILE A 177 17.76 -13.50 -8.32
C ILE A 177 18.47 -12.34 -7.63
N ILE A 178 17.85 -11.83 -6.57
CA ILE A 178 18.37 -10.79 -5.70
C ILE A 178 18.70 -11.45 -4.37
N ASP A 179 19.98 -11.52 -4.02
CA ASP A 179 20.46 -12.06 -2.74
C ASP A 179 20.87 -10.90 -1.83
N PHE A 180 20.34 -10.88 -0.61
CA PHE A 180 20.74 -9.92 0.43
C PHE A 180 21.84 -10.55 1.29
N THR A 181 23.02 -9.94 1.28
CA THR A 181 24.19 -10.48 1.99
C THR A 181 24.21 -10.07 3.46
N THR A 182 23.44 -9.06 3.83
CA THR A 182 23.22 -8.67 5.22
C THR A 182 21.99 -9.39 5.77
N ASN A 183 22.19 -10.26 6.78
CA ASN A 183 21.15 -11.08 7.43
C ASN A 183 20.17 -10.27 8.31
N ASN A 184 19.82 -9.06 7.90
CA ASN A 184 18.92 -8.16 8.60
C ASN A 184 17.87 -7.53 7.68
N VAL A 185 17.84 -7.77 6.37
CA VAL A 185 16.82 -7.16 5.50
C VAL A 185 15.44 -7.72 5.86
N THR A 186 14.49 -6.89 6.26
CA THR A 186 13.09 -7.28 6.55
C THR A 186 12.09 -6.55 5.66
N ASP A 187 12.52 -5.48 5.00
CA ASP A 187 11.70 -4.59 4.21
C ASP A 187 12.39 -4.37 2.86
N VAL A 188 11.67 -4.63 1.78
CA VAL A 188 12.16 -4.45 0.40
C VAL A 188 11.07 -3.81 -0.43
N ASN A 189 11.42 -2.83 -1.26
CA ASN A 189 10.57 -2.36 -2.34
C ASN A 189 11.39 -2.05 -3.60
N MET A 190 10.73 -2.09 -4.76
CA MET A 190 11.33 -1.82 -6.07
C MET A 190 10.26 -1.53 -7.11
N ASP A 191 10.66 -0.95 -8.22
CA ASP A 191 9.85 -0.91 -9.43
C ASP A 191 10.14 -2.14 -10.29
N VAL A 192 9.11 -2.90 -10.61
CA VAL A 192 9.22 -4.13 -11.41
C VAL A 192 8.83 -3.84 -12.85
N TYR A 193 9.71 -4.21 -13.79
CA TYR A 193 9.57 -3.93 -15.21
C TYR A 193 9.36 -5.19 -16.03
N SER A 194 8.62 -5.04 -17.13
CA SER A 194 8.53 -6.02 -18.21
C SER A 194 8.84 -5.32 -19.54
N ILE A 195 10.04 -5.54 -20.08
CA ILE A 195 10.65 -4.63 -21.07
C ILE A 195 10.03 -4.73 -22.47
N TRP A 196 9.73 -5.94 -22.95
CA TRP A 196 9.31 -6.17 -24.35
C TRP A 196 7.78 -6.31 -24.54
N GLY A 197 7.03 -6.03 -23.49
CA GLY A 197 5.59 -6.20 -23.42
C GLY A 197 5.15 -6.39 -21.98
N GLU A 198 3.90 -6.08 -21.68
CA GLU A 198 3.34 -6.28 -20.34
C GLU A 198 3.20 -7.78 -20.03
N SER A 199 3.52 -8.21 -18.82
CA SER A 199 3.37 -9.60 -18.41
C SER A 199 3.20 -9.78 -16.91
N GLU A 200 2.67 -10.94 -16.52
CA GLU A 200 2.71 -11.40 -15.14
C GLU A 200 4.12 -11.87 -14.80
N ILE A 201 4.68 -11.29 -13.75
CA ILE A 201 5.97 -11.65 -13.16
C ILE A 201 5.69 -12.27 -11.80
N THR A 202 6.10 -13.52 -11.64
CA THR A 202 6.02 -14.22 -10.36
C THR A 202 7.21 -13.81 -9.50
N ILE A 203 6.93 -13.36 -8.28
CA ILE A 203 7.93 -12.96 -7.30
C ILE A 203 7.85 -13.91 -6.12
N GLU A 204 8.94 -14.58 -5.78
CA GLU A 204 9.06 -15.45 -4.61
C GLU A 204 10.07 -14.88 -3.62
N VAL A 205 9.68 -14.82 -2.35
CA VAL A 205 10.47 -14.24 -1.26
C VAL A 205 10.95 -15.37 -0.36
N PHE A 206 12.24 -15.38 -0.05
CA PHE A 206 12.89 -16.39 0.76
C PHE A 206 13.54 -15.76 2.00
N GLY A 207 13.44 -16.47 3.12
CA GLY A 207 14.11 -16.15 4.37
C GLY A 207 15.03 -17.29 4.80
N SER A 208 15.35 -17.33 6.09
CA SER A 208 16.19 -18.39 6.66
C SER A 208 15.46 -19.74 6.70
N SER A 209 14.13 -19.71 6.75
CA SER A 209 13.26 -20.89 6.82
C SER A 209 12.95 -21.51 5.44
N GLY A 210 13.36 -20.87 4.34
CA GLY A 210 13.02 -21.25 2.98
C GLY A 210 12.10 -20.22 2.33
N SER A 211 11.17 -20.68 1.49
CA SER A 211 10.17 -19.81 0.86
C SER A 211 9.19 -19.27 1.91
N LEU A 212 9.03 -17.95 1.96
CA LEU A 212 8.12 -17.23 2.86
C LEU A 212 6.78 -16.96 2.19
N GLY A 213 6.78 -16.89 0.86
CA GLY A 213 5.57 -16.71 0.07
C GLY A 213 5.87 -16.22 -1.34
N THR A 214 4.80 -16.17 -2.13
CA THR A 214 4.83 -15.81 -3.54
C THR A 214 3.74 -14.80 -3.82
N THR A 215 4.02 -13.87 -4.74
CA THR A 215 3.04 -12.94 -5.29
C THR A 215 3.25 -12.80 -6.80
N VAL A 216 2.25 -12.22 -7.47
CA VAL A 216 2.29 -11.96 -8.91
C VAL A 216 2.06 -10.48 -9.12
N VAL A 217 2.96 -9.85 -9.87
CA VAL A 217 2.86 -8.45 -10.27
C VAL A 217 2.66 -8.39 -11.78
N TYR A 218 1.77 -7.50 -12.21
CA TYR A 218 1.63 -7.18 -13.63
C TYR A 218 2.67 -6.12 -14.01
N GLY A 219 3.80 -6.56 -14.55
CA GLY A 219 4.91 -5.72 -14.96
C GLY A 219 4.61 -4.95 -16.24
N THR A 220 4.99 -3.68 -16.28
CA THR A 220 4.87 -2.82 -17.46
C THR A 220 6.24 -2.26 -17.88
N ASN A 221 6.32 -1.62 -19.05
CA ASN A 221 7.53 -0.91 -19.46
C ASN A 221 7.72 0.44 -18.74
N ALA A 222 6.72 0.89 -18.00
CA ALA A 222 6.76 2.11 -17.19
C ALA A 222 7.11 1.83 -15.71
N GLY A 223 7.34 0.57 -15.36
CA GLY A 223 7.54 0.13 -13.98
C GLY A 223 6.20 -0.09 -13.26
N THR A 224 6.18 -1.09 -12.40
CA THR A 224 5.08 -1.37 -11.49
C THR A 224 5.64 -1.47 -10.08
N TYR A 225 5.20 -0.61 -9.18
CA TYR A 225 5.66 -0.63 -7.80
C TYR A 225 5.32 -1.96 -7.13
N TRP A 226 6.28 -2.48 -6.36
CA TRP A 226 6.10 -3.64 -5.51
C TRP A 226 6.91 -3.51 -4.23
N GLY A 227 6.32 -3.86 -3.09
CA GLY A 227 6.98 -3.90 -1.81
C GLY A 227 6.60 -5.14 -0.99
N VAL A 228 7.48 -5.53 -0.08
CA VAL A 228 7.26 -6.61 0.88
C VAL A 228 7.89 -6.26 2.23
N LYS A 229 7.20 -6.65 3.29
CA LYS A 229 7.70 -6.67 4.67
C LYS A 229 7.63 -8.08 5.22
N SER A 230 8.63 -8.50 5.98
CA SER A 230 8.66 -9.80 6.63
C SER A 230 9.02 -9.73 8.12
N ASN A 231 8.47 -10.68 8.89
CA ASN A 231 8.82 -10.88 10.30
C ASN A 231 10.21 -11.51 10.50
N GLU A 232 10.72 -12.24 9.49
CA GLU A 232 12.08 -12.78 9.50
C GLU A 232 12.95 -12.15 8.41
N PRO A 233 14.29 -12.20 8.54
CA PRO A 233 15.17 -11.64 7.51
C PRO A 233 14.96 -12.31 6.15
N ILE A 234 14.68 -11.48 5.15
CA ILE A 234 14.65 -11.81 3.73
C ILE A 234 16.11 -12.02 3.28
N THR A 235 16.39 -13.22 2.78
CA THR A 235 17.72 -13.59 2.28
C THR A 235 17.79 -13.54 0.75
N ARG A 236 16.65 -13.76 0.08
CA ARG A 236 16.57 -13.82 -1.37
C ARG A 236 15.19 -13.43 -1.88
N ILE A 237 15.16 -12.78 -3.04
CA ILE A 237 13.96 -12.60 -3.87
C ILE A 237 14.25 -13.13 -5.27
N THR A 238 13.31 -13.85 -5.87
CA THR A 238 13.40 -14.28 -7.26
C THR A 238 12.25 -13.71 -8.08
N LEU A 239 12.55 -13.22 -9.29
CA LEU A 239 11.56 -12.79 -10.27
C LEU A 239 11.63 -13.71 -11.48
N TYR A 240 10.46 -14.06 -12.03
CA TYR A 240 10.37 -14.94 -13.19
C TYR A 240 9.15 -14.61 -14.06
N SER A 241 9.36 -14.46 -15.37
CA SER A 241 8.29 -14.34 -16.36
C SER A 241 8.26 -15.53 -17.32
N ALA A 242 7.13 -16.26 -17.33
CA ALA A 242 6.93 -17.38 -18.26
C ALA A 242 6.65 -16.94 -19.71
N SER A 243 6.44 -15.64 -19.95
CA SER A 243 5.84 -15.11 -21.18
C SER A 243 6.86 -14.73 -22.28
N ASN A 244 8.10 -15.20 -22.17
CA ASN A 244 9.24 -14.75 -22.97
C ASN A 244 9.42 -13.23 -22.95
N GLN A 245 9.19 -12.61 -21.80
CA GLN A 245 9.53 -11.21 -21.56
C GLN A 245 10.82 -11.16 -20.75
N ALA A 246 11.48 -10.01 -20.77
CA ALA A 246 12.63 -9.73 -19.92
C ALA A 246 12.12 -8.99 -18.69
N GLU A 247 12.16 -9.64 -17.52
CA GLU A 247 11.92 -8.98 -16.25
C GLU A 247 13.09 -8.07 -15.85
N GLY A 248 12.74 -6.91 -15.33
CA GLY A 248 13.69 -5.92 -14.86
C GLY A 248 13.27 -5.31 -13.54
N ILE A 249 14.22 -4.61 -12.92
CA ILE A 249 14.02 -3.87 -11.68
C ILE A 249 14.69 -2.50 -11.77
N ASP A 250 14.17 -1.57 -10.98
CA ASP A 250 14.73 -0.25 -10.71
C ASP A 250 14.37 0.15 -9.27
N ASN A 251 15.05 1.15 -8.70
CA ASN A 251 14.80 1.71 -7.38
C ASN A 251 14.71 0.65 -6.26
N LEU A 252 15.60 -0.34 -6.28
CA LEU A 252 15.62 -1.43 -5.29
C LEU A 252 16.04 -0.89 -3.92
N SER A 253 15.05 -0.71 -3.07
CA SER A 253 15.21 -0.23 -1.70
C SER A 253 15.13 -1.38 -0.72
N PHE A 254 16.09 -1.53 0.19
CA PHE A 254 16.16 -2.68 1.10
C PHE A 254 16.77 -2.34 2.46
N GLY A 255 16.32 -3.01 3.52
CA GLY A 255 16.90 -2.89 4.86
C GLY A 255 15.95 -3.33 5.96
N THR A 256 16.18 -2.82 7.18
CA THR A 256 15.24 -2.94 8.31
C THR A 256 14.47 -1.65 8.48
N CYS A 257 13.16 -1.74 8.51
CA CYS A 257 12.28 -0.68 8.96
C CYS A 257 11.95 -0.91 10.43
N ASN A 258 12.88 -0.49 11.29
CA ASN A 258 12.62 -0.44 12.73
C ASN A 258 11.81 0.82 13.03
N ASP A 259 10.54 0.87 12.63
CA ASP A 259 9.55 1.84 13.06
C ASP A 259 8.42 1.02 13.70
N PHE A 260 8.44 0.92 15.04
CA PHE A 260 7.58 -0.02 15.76
C PHE A 260 6.12 0.43 15.81
N ASP A 261 5.85 1.72 15.72
CA ASP A 261 4.50 2.25 15.75
C ASP A 261 3.99 2.69 14.37
N GLY A 262 4.87 2.80 13.37
CA GLY A 262 4.53 3.16 12.00
C GLY A 262 4.23 4.65 11.84
N ASP A 263 4.79 5.51 12.70
CA ASP A 263 4.56 6.94 12.65
C ASP A 263 5.47 7.70 11.66
N GLY A 264 6.34 6.96 10.97
CA GLY A 264 7.22 7.43 9.91
C GLY A 264 8.62 7.83 10.39
N VAL A 265 9.00 7.53 11.64
CA VAL A 265 10.35 7.73 12.16
C VAL A 265 10.93 6.42 12.69
N LEU A 266 12.13 6.08 12.25
CA LEU A 266 12.83 4.91 12.76
C LEU A 266 13.07 5.04 14.27
N ASN A 267 12.81 3.98 15.03
CA ASN A 267 12.96 3.85 16.48
C ASN A 267 14.28 4.40 17.05
N GLU A 268 15.38 4.27 16.31
CA GLU A 268 16.70 4.78 16.72
C GLU A 268 16.79 6.32 16.71
N ASN A 269 15.95 6.95 15.89
CA ASN A 269 15.83 8.40 15.71
C ASN A 269 14.51 8.95 16.28
N ASP A 270 13.65 8.07 16.79
CA ASP A 270 12.34 8.41 17.29
C ASP A 270 12.39 8.77 18.79
N ALA A 271 11.79 9.90 19.12
CA ALA A 271 11.61 10.32 20.51
C ALA A 271 10.52 9.50 21.22
N HIS A 272 9.55 8.93 20.48
CA HIS A 272 8.51 8.07 21.02
C HIS A 272 8.34 6.81 20.16
N PRO A 273 9.27 5.82 20.22
CA PRO A 273 9.24 4.59 19.41
C PRO A 273 8.00 3.69 19.57
N TYR A 274 7.01 4.11 20.36
CA TYR A 274 5.76 3.42 20.63
C TYR A 274 4.60 4.45 20.72
N SER A 275 4.59 5.41 19.81
CA SER A 275 3.61 6.47 19.68
C SER A 275 2.18 5.94 19.74
N ASN A 276 1.36 6.63 20.52
CA ASN A 276 -0.05 6.34 20.63
C ASN A 276 -0.80 6.91 19.41
N LEU A 277 -0.99 6.07 18.40
CA LEU A 277 -1.71 6.42 17.16
C LEU A 277 -3.25 6.38 17.29
N SER A 278 -3.80 6.34 18.50
CA SER A 278 -5.26 6.40 18.68
C SER A 278 -5.85 7.63 18.01
N GLU A 279 -7.02 7.48 17.37
CA GLU A 279 -7.64 8.56 16.57
C GLU A 279 -7.91 9.82 17.40
N LYS A 280 -8.10 9.68 18.72
CA LYS A 280 -8.54 10.74 19.62
C LYS A 280 -7.74 10.76 20.91
N ILE A 281 -7.51 11.97 21.41
CA ILE A 281 -6.87 12.19 22.71
C ILE A 281 -7.67 11.51 23.83
N ASN A 282 -6.97 10.87 24.76
CA ASN A 282 -7.51 10.29 26.00
C ASN A 282 -6.66 10.74 27.21
N ILE A 283 -7.26 11.44 28.17
CA ILE A 283 -6.54 11.97 29.34
C ILE A 283 -7.06 11.25 30.59
N GLY A 284 -6.36 10.17 31.00
CA GLY A 284 -6.72 9.41 32.20
C GLY A 284 -8.16 8.86 32.17
N GLY A 285 -8.62 8.39 31.00
CA GLY A 285 -9.98 7.88 30.79
C GLY A 285 -11.01 8.93 30.35
N CYS A 286 -10.62 10.20 30.25
CA CYS A 286 -11.48 11.27 29.75
C CYS A 286 -11.21 11.57 28.26
N TYR A 287 -12.26 11.63 27.44
CA TYR A 287 -12.19 11.86 26.00
C TYR A 287 -12.76 13.24 25.62
N PRO A 288 -11.92 14.24 25.25
CA PRO A 288 -12.39 15.58 24.88
C PRO A 288 -12.98 15.63 23.45
N ASN A 289 -13.03 14.50 22.74
CA ASN A 289 -13.43 14.37 21.34
C ASN A 289 -12.62 15.32 20.42
N VAL A 290 -11.29 15.26 20.58
CA VAL A 290 -10.31 16.00 19.76
C VAL A 290 -9.44 14.97 19.06
N LYS A 291 -9.28 15.13 17.74
CA LYS A 291 -8.45 14.23 16.93
C LYS A 291 -7.00 14.32 17.41
N ASN A 292 -6.38 13.16 17.65
CA ASN A 292 -4.95 13.08 17.85
C ASN A 292 -4.23 13.33 16.52
N LYS A 293 -3.21 14.18 16.51
CA LYS A 293 -2.46 14.51 15.28
C LYS A 293 -0.98 14.48 15.58
N MET A 294 -0.19 14.25 14.55
CA MET A 294 1.26 14.42 14.58
C MET A 294 1.59 15.88 14.95
N VAL A 295 2.41 16.05 15.98
CA VAL A 295 2.96 17.36 16.40
C VAL A 295 4.26 17.64 15.64
N LYS A 296 5.04 16.59 15.42
CA LYS A 296 6.24 16.51 14.58
C LYS A 296 6.32 15.07 14.03
N ASN A 297 7.18 14.81 13.06
CA ASN A 297 7.49 13.43 12.67
C ASN A 297 7.98 12.68 13.93
N GLY A 298 7.48 11.47 14.19
CA GLY A 298 7.89 10.70 15.37
C GLY A 298 7.11 11.02 16.66
N SER A 299 6.06 11.85 16.60
CA SER A 299 5.31 12.20 17.83
C SER A 299 3.91 12.74 17.56
N THR A 300 2.93 12.15 18.22
CA THR A 300 1.55 12.61 18.29
C THR A 300 1.31 13.59 19.45
N MET A 301 0.10 14.15 19.51
CA MET A 301 -0.35 14.94 20.68
C MET A 301 -0.53 14.07 21.92
N MET A 302 -0.89 12.79 21.72
CA MET A 302 -1.11 11.85 22.81
C MET A 302 0.20 11.50 23.50
N ASP A 303 1.29 11.35 22.76
CA ASP A 303 2.62 11.05 23.33
C ASP A 303 3.10 12.15 24.27
N GLN A 304 2.94 13.41 23.85
CA GLN A 304 3.28 14.55 24.71
C GLN A 304 2.40 14.64 25.97
N ILE A 305 1.17 14.12 25.94
CA ILE A 305 0.32 14.02 27.13
C ILE A 305 0.79 12.86 28.02
N GLU A 306 1.13 11.71 27.44
CA GLU A 306 1.62 10.53 28.18
C GLU A 306 2.95 10.83 28.86
N ASP A 307 3.89 11.49 28.16
CA ASP A 307 5.13 12.01 28.72
C ASP A 307 4.87 12.91 29.93
N LEU A 308 3.93 13.84 29.80
CA LEU A 308 3.57 14.74 30.88
C LEU A 308 2.95 13.97 32.06
N ILE A 309 2.06 13.01 31.79
CA ILE A 309 1.45 12.17 32.83
C ILE A 309 2.51 11.34 33.54
N ALA A 310 3.44 10.72 32.81
CA ALA A 310 4.54 9.94 33.35
C ALA A 310 5.45 10.80 34.24
N GLN A 311 5.82 12.00 33.78
CA GLN A 311 6.62 12.96 34.57
C GLN A 311 5.91 13.39 35.87
N ILE A 312 4.59 13.60 35.82
CA ILE A 312 3.79 13.97 36.98
C ILE A 312 3.64 12.80 37.95
N ASN A 313 3.36 11.59 37.46
CA ASN A 313 3.24 10.38 38.26
C ASN A 313 4.57 9.99 38.93
N ALA A 314 5.71 10.18 38.27
CA ALA A 314 7.03 9.92 38.85
C ALA A 314 7.35 10.79 40.10
N GLN A 315 6.67 11.93 40.25
CA GLN A 315 6.81 12.81 41.41
C GLN A 315 5.79 12.49 42.52
N TYR A 316 4.82 11.62 42.26
CA TYR A 316 3.70 11.38 43.16
C TYR A 316 4.10 10.48 44.34
N ASN A 317 3.83 10.94 45.56
CA ASN A 317 4.15 10.23 46.80
C ASN A 317 2.92 9.95 47.68
N GLY A 318 1.71 10.13 47.14
CA GLY A 318 0.44 9.99 47.86
C GLY A 318 -0.04 11.29 48.51
N ASP A 319 0.85 12.08 49.09
CA ASP A 319 0.47 13.27 49.87
C ASP A 319 0.45 14.56 49.04
N ASN A 320 1.14 14.58 47.90
CA ASN A 320 1.32 15.78 47.07
C ASN A 320 0.34 15.91 45.88
N TYR A 321 -0.78 15.17 45.89
CA TYR A 321 -1.77 15.15 44.80
C TYR A 321 -2.18 16.54 44.32
N THR A 322 -2.64 17.41 45.24
CA THR A 322 -3.20 18.72 44.88
C THR A 322 -2.17 19.62 44.19
N TYR A 323 -0.90 19.54 44.61
CA TYR A 323 0.19 20.30 44.01
C TYR A 323 0.50 19.77 42.61
N LEU A 324 0.63 18.46 42.46
CA LEU A 324 0.97 17.83 41.19
C LEU A 324 -0.16 17.94 40.16
N HIS A 325 -1.43 17.81 40.56
CA HIS A 325 -2.55 18.04 39.65
C HIS A 325 -2.55 19.48 39.11
N LYS A 326 -2.26 20.49 39.95
CA LYS A 326 -2.11 21.88 39.49
C LYS A 326 -0.92 22.04 38.55
N LYS A 327 0.21 21.37 38.82
CA LYS A 327 1.39 21.38 37.97
C LYS A 327 1.09 20.76 36.59
N PHE A 328 0.45 19.58 36.57
CA PHE A 328 -0.06 18.94 35.37
C PHE A 328 -0.92 19.88 34.53
N MET A 329 -1.91 20.53 35.14
CA MET A 329 -2.78 21.49 34.45
C MET A 329 -2.00 22.69 33.88
N SER A 330 -0.98 23.16 34.60
CA SER A 330 -0.15 24.28 34.14
C SER A 330 0.72 23.90 32.95
N GLU A 331 1.35 22.72 32.98
CA GLU A 331 2.23 22.23 31.91
C GLU A 331 1.41 21.83 30.67
N LEU A 332 0.26 21.15 30.84
CA LEU A 332 -0.67 20.86 29.75
C LEU A 332 -1.18 22.15 29.07
N ALA A 333 -1.39 23.22 29.84
CA ALA A 333 -1.78 24.50 29.28
C ALA A 333 -0.71 25.12 28.37
N GLN A 334 0.58 24.87 28.65
CA GLN A 334 1.70 25.28 27.81
C GLN A 334 1.78 24.43 26.54
N ILE A 335 1.70 23.10 26.65
CA ILE A 335 1.68 22.17 25.53
C ILE A 335 0.56 22.51 24.54
N THR A 336 -0.68 22.60 25.04
CA THR A 336 -1.86 22.92 24.21
C THR A 336 -1.82 24.34 23.64
N TYR A 337 -1.10 25.28 24.26
CA TYR A 337 -0.87 26.60 23.69
C TYR A 337 0.03 26.51 22.45
N THR A 338 1.10 25.72 22.51
CA THR A 338 1.99 25.46 21.38
C THR A 338 1.24 24.79 20.22
N TRP A 339 0.42 23.77 20.51
CA TRP A 339 -0.42 23.13 19.48
C TRP A 339 -1.39 24.09 18.81
N ARG A 340 -2.04 24.95 19.58
CA ARG A 340 -2.93 25.98 19.03
C ARG A 340 -2.15 26.95 18.14
N ARG A 341 -0.96 27.39 18.55
CA ARG A 341 -0.11 28.27 17.74
C ARG A 341 0.33 27.62 16.43
N ALA A 342 0.56 26.31 16.45
CA ALA A 342 0.88 25.51 15.28
C ALA A 342 -0.35 25.16 14.41
N GLY A 343 -1.57 25.57 14.80
CA GLY A 343 -2.79 25.26 14.06
C GLY A 343 -3.27 23.81 14.19
N LEU A 344 -2.67 23.03 15.09
CA LEU A 344 -3.04 21.62 15.31
C LEU A 344 -4.40 21.48 16.00
N ILE A 345 -4.76 22.43 16.86
CA ILE A 345 -6.06 22.51 17.53
C ILE A 345 -6.64 23.93 17.51
N THR A 346 -7.96 24.00 17.61
CA THR A 346 -8.73 25.23 17.77
C THR A 346 -8.78 25.68 19.24
N THR A 347 -9.22 26.93 19.48
CA THR A 347 -9.49 27.45 20.83
C THR A 347 -10.52 26.58 21.57
N THR A 348 -11.55 26.12 20.87
CA THR A 348 -12.63 25.28 21.43
C THR A 348 -12.12 23.89 21.81
N GLU A 349 -11.30 23.27 20.96
CA GLU A 349 -10.64 22.00 21.28
C GLU A 349 -9.72 22.11 22.50
N ARG A 350 -8.93 23.19 22.57
CA ARG A 350 -8.09 23.47 23.74
C ARG A 350 -8.91 23.57 25.03
N ALA A 351 -10.05 24.26 25.01
CA ALA A 351 -10.92 24.37 26.17
C ALA A 351 -11.50 23.01 26.60
N ARG A 352 -11.89 22.16 25.63
CA ARG A 352 -12.36 20.79 25.90
C ARG A 352 -11.26 19.92 26.51
N ILE A 353 -10.04 20.00 25.99
CA ILE A 353 -8.87 19.32 26.56
C ILE A 353 -8.65 19.74 28.02
N SER A 354 -8.60 21.05 28.30
CA SER A 354 -8.41 21.55 29.66
C SER A 354 -9.53 21.13 30.62
N SER A 355 -10.79 21.17 30.17
CA SER A 355 -11.93 20.72 30.98
C SER A 355 -11.85 19.23 31.32
N CYS A 356 -11.45 18.42 30.33
CA CYS A 356 -11.32 16.98 30.47
C CYS A 356 -10.16 16.61 31.40
N ALA A 357 -9.01 17.26 31.23
CA ALA A 357 -7.84 17.10 32.10
C ALA A 357 -8.10 17.50 33.55
N TRP A 358 -8.89 18.56 33.79
CA TRP A 358 -9.27 18.98 35.14
C TRP A 358 -10.12 17.93 35.88
N SER A 359 -10.92 17.16 35.15
CA SER A 359 -11.70 16.05 35.72
C SER A 359 -10.92 14.74 35.85
N ALA A 360 -9.74 14.63 35.22
CA ALA A 360 -8.94 13.42 35.26
C ALA A 360 -8.23 13.26 36.62
N SER A 361 -8.16 12.03 37.10
CA SER A 361 -7.50 11.69 38.38
C SER A 361 -5.98 11.55 38.20
N ILE A 362 -5.30 12.65 37.84
CA ILE A 362 -3.85 12.69 37.60
C ILE A 362 -3.19 13.59 38.68
N PRO A 363 -2.15 13.15 39.40
CA PRO A 363 -1.49 11.86 39.30
C PRO A 363 -2.33 10.69 39.85
N TYR A 364 -2.00 9.48 39.42
CA TYR A 364 -2.53 8.23 39.96
C TYR A 364 -1.40 7.25 40.27
N TYR A 365 -1.65 6.30 41.17
CA TYR A 365 -0.75 5.15 41.32
C TYR A 365 -0.90 4.28 40.08
N SER A 366 0.17 4.14 39.29
CA SER A 366 0.28 2.99 38.42
C SER A 366 0.51 1.79 39.32
N GLU A 367 -0.44 0.85 39.38
CA GLU A 367 -0.11 -0.50 39.84
C GLU A 367 0.92 -1.03 38.84
N THR A 368 2.19 -1.03 39.23
CA THR A 368 3.30 -1.60 38.45
C THR A 368 3.17 -3.10 38.33
#